data_AF-A0A4Y2H6W8-F1
#
_entry.id   AF-A0A4Y2H6W8-F1
#
_cell.length_a   1.000
_cell.length_b   1.000
_cell.length_c   1.000
_cell.angle_alpha   90.00
_cell.angle_beta   90.00
_cell.angle_gamma   90.00
#
_symmetry.space_group_name_H-M   'P 1'
#
loop_
_entity.id
_entity.type
_entity.pdbx_description
1 polymer ?
#
loop_
_entity_poly.entity_id
_entity_poly.type
_entity_poly.pdbx_seq_one_letter_code
_entity_poly.pdbx_strand_id
1 'polypeptide(L)'
;DDNSAHLQRKILEDLRKLDCSENVDDEAVEQWINKDSTLECCEVLSDDDIVYHVTCGSEETRNFEECPESDEENLVTHQKLSHGDALVDTGELLNYLEQEDESTPAEKMILRNLCSTIRRRVNEKQKQTSIISFFTKQ
;
A
#
# COMPACT_ATOMS: atom_id res chain seq x y z
N ASP A 1 23.55 13.50 -24.53
CA ASP A 1 24.75 13.08 -23.78
C ASP A 1 25.26 14.14 -22.80
N ASP A 2 25.63 15.36 -23.21
CA ASP A 2 26.12 16.39 -22.28
C ASP A 2 25.16 16.77 -21.13
N ASN A 3 23.85 16.73 -21.40
CA ASN A 3 22.83 17.08 -20.40
C ASN A 3 22.68 16.00 -19.32
N SER A 4 22.96 14.73 -19.64
CA SER A 4 22.82 13.60 -18.70
C SER A 4 23.96 13.60 -17.68
N ALA A 5 25.20 13.79 -18.15
CA ALA A 5 26.36 13.90 -17.27
C ALA A 5 26.28 15.13 -16.34
N HIS A 6 25.70 16.23 -16.82
CA HIS A 6 25.44 17.40 -16.00
C HIS A 6 24.39 17.11 -14.91
N LEU A 7 23.33 16.38 -15.25
CA LEU A 7 22.28 15.99 -14.30
C LEU A 7 22.82 15.04 -13.20
N GLN A 8 23.56 14.02 -13.59
CA GLN A 8 24.21 13.08 -12.65
C GLN A 8 25.10 13.81 -11.64
N ARG A 9 25.99 14.69 -12.13
CA ARG A 9 26.88 15.48 -11.27
C ARG A 9 26.10 16.35 -10.29
N LYS A 10 25.03 17.00 -10.77
CA LYS A 10 24.19 17.85 -9.93
C LYS A 10 23.48 17.06 -8.83
N ILE A 11 22.95 15.88 -9.16
CA ILE A 11 22.28 14.99 -8.19
C ILE A 11 23.27 14.55 -7.11
N LEU A 12 24.46 14.09 -7.50
CA LEU A 12 25.48 13.66 -6.54
C LEU A 12 25.92 14.80 -5.61
N GLU A 13 26.10 16.01 -6.15
CA GLU A 13 26.46 17.19 -5.36
C GLU A 13 25.39 17.55 -4.33
N ASP A 14 24.12 17.46 -4.70
CA ASP A 14 23.00 17.73 -3.80
C ASP A 14 22.83 16.63 -2.74
N LEU A 15 23.02 15.37 -3.11
CA LEU A 15 22.98 14.26 -2.15
C LEU A 15 24.06 14.41 -1.09
N ARG A 16 25.30 14.75 -1.47
CA ARG A 16 26.43 14.94 -0.53
C ARG A 16 26.19 16.02 0.54
N LYS A 17 25.21 16.90 0.37
CA LYS A 17 24.81 17.90 1.38
C LYS A 17 23.91 17.32 2.47
N LEU A 18 23.46 16.06 2.35
CA LEU A 18 22.60 15.37 3.30
C LEU A 18 23.45 14.52 4.28
N ASP A 19 23.12 14.59 5.58
CA ASP A 19 23.87 13.92 6.67
C ASP A 19 23.82 12.37 6.65
N CYS A 20 23.28 11.73 5.61
CA CYS A 20 23.13 10.27 5.51
C CYS A 20 23.48 9.68 4.14
N SER A 21 24.11 10.44 3.24
CA SER A 21 24.41 10.00 1.87
C SER A 21 25.88 9.60 1.66
N GLU A 22 26.63 9.32 2.72
CA GLU A 22 28.09 9.08 2.66
C GLU A 22 28.46 7.87 1.77
N ASN A 23 27.51 6.96 1.56
CA ASN A 23 27.64 5.75 0.75
C ASN A 23 27.15 5.89 -0.71
N VAL A 24 26.67 7.07 -1.13
CA VAL A 24 26.21 7.28 -2.50
C VAL A 24 27.39 7.73 -3.36
N ASP A 25 27.76 6.89 -4.33
CA ASP A 25 28.80 7.18 -5.32
C ASP A 25 28.22 7.45 -6.72
N ASP A 26 29.09 7.80 -7.67
CA ASP A 26 28.71 8.10 -9.06
C ASP A 26 27.98 6.90 -9.72
N GLU A 27 28.42 5.67 -9.42
CA GLU A 27 27.84 4.45 -9.99
C GLU A 27 26.42 4.20 -9.45
N ALA A 28 26.19 4.42 -8.16
CA ALA A 28 24.87 4.31 -7.56
C ALA A 28 23.87 5.30 -8.19
N VAL A 29 24.30 6.54 -8.44
CA VAL A 29 23.47 7.55 -9.12
C VAL A 29 23.21 7.17 -10.57
N GLU A 30 24.21 6.65 -11.29
CA GLU A 30 24.04 6.17 -12.66
C GLU A 30 23.08 4.98 -12.74
N GLN A 31 23.20 4.01 -11.83
CA GLN A 31 22.28 2.88 -11.75
C GLN A 31 20.85 3.30 -11.39
N TRP A 32 20.67 4.32 -10.56
CA TRP A 32 19.34 4.85 -10.24
C TRP A 32 18.66 5.50 -11.45
N ILE A 33 19.40 6.30 -12.22
CA ILE A 33 18.84 6.99 -13.40
C ILE A 33 18.51 5.99 -14.52
N ASN A 34 19.35 4.97 -14.70
CA ASN A 34 19.19 3.99 -15.78
C ASN A 34 18.35 2.77 -15.37
N LYS A 35 17.88 2.71 -14.11
CA LYS A 35 17.08 1.61 -13.55
C LYS A 35 15.92 1.27 -14.47
N ASP A 36 15.14 2.28 -14.83
CA ASP A 36 13.92 2.13 -15.63
C ASP A 36 14.23 1.77 -17.09
N SER A 37 15.41 2.16 -17.61
CA SER A 37 15.83 1.78 -18.97
C SER A 37 16.12 0.29 -19.14
N THR A 38 16.32 -0.44 -18.04
CA THR A 38 16.55 -1.90 -18.06
C THR A 38 15.29 -2.72 -17.79
N LEU A 39 14.16 -2.07 -17.46
CA LEU A 39 12.91 -2.76 -17.16
C LEU A 39 12.11 -2.96 -18.46
N GLU A 40 11.76 -4.21 -18.75
CA GLU A 40 11.01 -4.61 -19.95
C GLU A 40 9.60 -3.98 -20.00
N CYS A 41 9.08 -3.55 -18.85
CA CYS A 41 7.78 -2.90 -18.69
C CYS A 41 7.79 -1.36 -18.74
N CYS A 42 8.96 -0.73 -18.93
CA CYS A 42 9.08 0.73 -18.99
C CYS A 42 9.19 1.21 -20.46
N GLU A 43 8.04 1.40 -21.11
CA GLU A 43 7.98 2.03 -22.44
C GLU A 43 8.02 3.56 -22.33
N VAL A 44 8.88 4.20 -23.14
CA VAL A 44 8.92 5.67 -23.25
C VAL A 44 7.79 6.11 -24.19
N LEU A 45 6.74 6.68 -23.61
CA LEU A 45 5.61 7.23 -24.37
C LEU A 45 5.95 8.61 -24.95
N SER A 46 5.42 8.91 -26.14
CA SER A 46 5.46 10.28 -26.68
C SER A 46 4.39 11.17 -26.05
N ASP A 47 4.54 12.49 -26.18
CA ASP A 47 3.55 13.45 -25.67
C ASP A 47 2.15 13.19 -26.21
N ASP A 48 2.03 12.80 -27.49
CA ASP A 48 0.75 12.46 -28.12
C ASP A 48 0.16 11.16 -27.55
N ASP A 49 1.00 10.16 -27.28
CA ASP A 49 0.56 8.90 -26.65
C ASP A 49 0.07 9.15 -25.21
N ILE A 50 0.76 9.99 -24.44
CA ILE A 50 0.35 10.38 -23.09
C ILE A 50 -1.01 11.07 -23.13
N VAL A 51 -1.19 12.05 -24.03
CA VAL A 51 -2.47 12.74 -24.20
C VAL A 51 -3.56 11.75 -24.62
N TYR A 52 -3.25 10.82 -25.51
CA TYR A 52 -4.20 9.79 -25.93
C TYR A 52 -4.63 8.89 -24.76
N HIS A 53 -3.69 8.39 -23.94
CA HIS A 53 -4.03 7.58 -22.76
C HIS A 53 -4.86 8.36 -21.73
N VAL A 54 -4.55 9.64 -21.52
CA VAL A 54 -5.29 10.50 -20.57
C VAL A 54 -6.70 10.82 -21.07
N THR A 55 -6.89 10.96 -22.40
CA THR A 55 -8.16 11.44 -22.98
C THR A 55 -9.05 10.30 -23.47
N CYS A 56 -8.49 9.13 -23.81
CA CYS A 56 -9.20 7.99 -24.41
C CYS A 56 -9.10 6.68 -23.58
N GLY A 57 -8.26 6.59 -22.55
CA GLY A 57 -7.83 5.32 -21.93
C GLY A 57 -8.70 4.74 -20.80
N SER A 58 -10.00 4.51 -21.00
CA SER A 58 -10.78 3.64 -20.10
C SER A 58 -10.98 2.21 -20.63
N GLU A 59 -10.50 1.85 -21.84
CA GLU A 59 -10.82 0.55 -22.45
C GLU A 59 -9.62 -0.34 -22.85
N GLU A 60 -8.36 0.03 -22.58
CA GLU A 60 -7.21 -0.87 -22.81
C GLU A 60 -6.52 -1.27 -21.51
N THR A 61 -7.00 -2.38 -20.96
CA THR A 61 -6.23 -3.24 -20.05
C THR A 61 -5.03 -3.85 -20.79
N ARG A 62 -3.85 -3.86 -20.14
CA ARG A 62 -2.53 -4.45 -20.54
C ARG A 62 -1.62 -3.42 -21.22
N ASN A 63 -0.46 -3.03 -20.70
CA ASN A 63 0.65 -3.87 -20.23
C ASN A 63 1.40 -3.24 -19.03
N PHE A 64 0.86 -3.33 -17.81
CA PHE A 64 1.78 -3.66 -16.74
C PHE A 64 2.00 -5.15 -16.91
N GLU A 65 3.22 -5.55 -17.28
CA GLU A 65 3.64 -6.92 -17.05
C GLU A 65 3.27 -7.23 -15.60
N GLU A 66 2.29 -8.11 -15.46
CA GLU A 66 1.93 -8.70 -14.19
C GLU A 66 3.25 -9.19 -13.62
N CYS A 67 3.71 -8.52 -12.56
CA CYS A 67 4.90 -8.89 -11.81
C CYS A 67 4.88 -10.42 -11.74
N PRO A 68 5.89 -11.13 -12.28
CA PRO A 68 5.82 -12.58 -12.36
C PRO A 68 5.48 -13.04 -10.97
N GLU A 69 4.33 -13.73 -10.87
CA GLU A 69 3.78 -14.25 -9.63
C GLU A 69 4.98 -14.83 -8.90
N SER A 70 5.47 -14.11 -7.90
CA SER A 70 6.57 -14.59 -7.10
C SER A 70 6.13 -15.98 -6.69
N ASP A 71 7.02 -16.96 -6.74
CA ASP A 71 6.81 -18.29 -6.18
C ASP A 71 6.59 -18.23 -4.65
N GLU A 72 5.81 -17.28 -4.18
CA GLU A 72 5.02 -17.27 -2.97
C GLU A 72 3.89 -18.31 -3.16
N GLU A 73 4.32 -19.56 -3.27
CA GLU A 73 3.67 -20.70 -2.66
C GLU A 73 3.65 -20.51 -1.11
N ASN A 74 3.20 -19.34 -0.65
CA ASN A 74 2.61 -19.14 0.65
C ASN A 74 1.20 -18.66 0.39
N LEU A 75 0.41 -19.60 -0.13
CA LEU A 75 -1.03 -19.74 0.04
C LEU A 75 -1.66 -18.67 0.96
N VAL A 76 -1.76 -17.42 0.50
CA VAL A 76 -2.73 -16.49 1.06
C VAL A 76 -4.05 -16.98 0.52
N THR A 77 -4.53 -18.07 1.11
CA THR A 77 -5.93 -18.41 1.08
C THR A 77 -6.62 -17.14 1.53
N HIS A 78 -7.40 -16.53 0.63
CA HIS A 78 -8.25 -15.39 0.97
C HIS A 78 -9.33 -15.88 1.94
N GLN A 79 -8.94 -16.23 3.16
CA GLN A 79 -9.85 -16.64 4.20
C GLN A 79 -10.62 -15.39 4.56
N LYS A 80 -11.88 -15.36 4.12
CA LYS A 80 -12.78 -14.25 4.38
C LYS A 80 -13.16 -14.27 5.85
N LEU A 81 -12.36 -13.60 6.67
CA LEU A 81 -12.57 -13.48 8.09
C LEU A 81 -13.85 -12.66 8.34
N SER A 82 -14.73 -13.16 9.20
CA SER A 82 -15.95 -12.44 9.57
C SER A 82 -15.60 -11.17 10.33
N HIS A 83 -16.47 -10.17 10.28
CA HIS A 83 -16.29 -8.97 11.10
C HIS A 83 -16.43 -9.28 12.61
N GLY A 84 -17.20 -10.33 12.95
CA GLY A 84 -17.31 -10.82 14.32
C GLY A 84 -16.02 -11.46 14.79
N ASP A 85 -15.46 -12.38 14.00
CA ASP A 85 -14.19 -13.05 14.30
C ASP A 85 -13.05 -12.03 14.41
N ALA A 86 -12.97 -11.07 13.48
CA ALA A 86 -11.99 -9.98 13.55
C ALA A 86 -12.09 -9.18 14.86
N LEU A 87 -13.31 -8.96 15.35
CA LEU A 87 -13.54 -8.20 16.56
C LEU A 87 -13.09 -8.97 17.81
N VAL A 88 -13.25 -10.30 17.82
CA VAL A 88 -12.76 -11.17 18.89
C VAL A 88 -11.24 -11.19 18.88
N ASP A 89 -10.63 -11.49 17.74
CA ASP A 89 -9.17 -11.61 17.60
C ASP A 89 -8.46 -10.30 17.99
N THR A 90 -8.95 -9.17 17.50
CA THR A 90 -8.38 -7.85 17.85
C THR A 90 -8.60 -7.47 19.32
N GLY A 91 -9.70 -7.93 19.93
CA GLY A 91 -9.97 -7.74 21.35
C GLY A 91 -9.04 -8.58 22.24
N GLU A 92 -8.79 -9.83 21.87
CA GLU A 92 -7.85 -10.72 22.59
C GLU A 92 -6.41 -10.18 22.50
N LEU A 93 -5.98 -9.75 21.32
CA LEU A 93 -4.68 -9.11 21.13
C LEU A 93 -4.55 -7.82 21.97
N LEU A 94 -5.61 -7.01 22.03
CA LEU A 94 -5.59 -5.79 22.84
C LEU A 94 -5.48 -6.12 24.33
N ASN A 95 -6.18 -7.15 24.80
CA ASN A 95 -6.10 -7.61 26.18
C ASN A 95 -4.71 -8.18 26.52
N TYR A 96 -4.03 -8.83 25.56
CA TYR A 96 -2.64 -9.25 25.71
C TYR A 96 -1.71 -8.04 25.85
N LEU A 97 -1.77 -7.09 24.91
CA LEU A 97 -0.93 -5.88 24.95
C LEU A 97 -1.19 -5.02 26.21
N GLU A 98 -2.42 -5.01 26.74
CA GLU A 98 -2.70 -4.30 27.99
C GLU A 98 -1.95 -4.89 29.19
N GLN A 99 -1.60 -6.18 29.15
CA GLN A 99 -0.85 -6.89 30.19
C GLN A 99 0.66 -6.95 29.92
N GLU A 100 1.09 -6.72 28.68
CA GLU A 100 2.50 -6.78 28.29
C GLU A 100 3.22 -5.46 28.58
N ASP A 101 4.27 -5.53 29.40
CA ASP A 101 5.06 -4.36 29.85
C ASP A 101 5.90 -3.74 28.72
N GLU A 102 6.27 -4.53 27.71
CA GLU A 102 7.08 -4.08 26.56
C GLU A 102 6.26 -3.32 25.51
N SER A 103 4.93 -3.43 25.56
CA SER A 103 4.05 -2.82 24.58
C SER A 103 3.95 -1.29 24.74
N THR A 104 4.12 -0.59 23.64
CA THR A 104 4.09 0.87 23.59
C THR A 104 2.65 1.39 23.67
N PRO A 105 2.45 2.62 24.19
CA PRO A 105 1.13 3.26 24.15
C PRO A 105 0.57 3.42 22.74
N ALA A 106 1.45 3.58 21.74
CA ALA A 106 1.06 3.73 20.33
C ALA A 106 0.39 2.47 19.78
N GLU A 107 0.97 1.30 20.04
CA GLU A 107 0.41 0.00 19.61
C GLU A 107 -0.99 -0.21 20.19
N LYS A 108 -1.19 0.07 21.48
CA LYS A 108 -2.50 -0.02 22.15
C LYS A 108 -3.51 0.94 21.52
N MET A 109 -3.10 2.16 21.18
CA MET A 109 -3.98 3.15 20.55
C MET A 109 -4.39 2.74 19.14
N ILE A 110 -3.45 2.26 18.32
CA ILE A 110 -3.73 1.79 16.96
C ILE A 110 -4.72 0.64 17.02
N LEU A 111 -4.49 -0.33 17.91
CA LEU A 111 -5.36 -1.49 18.03
C LEU A 111 -6.76 -1.13 18.58
N ARG A 112 -6.86 -0.19 19.53
CA ARG A 112 -8.16 0.35 20.00
C ARG A 112 -8.94 1.05 18.89
N ASN A 113 -8.26 1.81 18.03
CA ASN A 113 -8.88 2.46 16.87
C ASN A 113 -9.37 1.41 15.85
N LEU A 114 -8.60 0.35 15.64
CA LEU A 114 -8.99 -0.76 14.77
C LEU A 114 -10.21 -1.50 15.32
N CYS A 115 -10.22 -1.87 16.60
CA CYS A 115 -11.37 -2.48 17.29
C CYS A 115 -12.64 -1.63 17.13
N SER A 116 -12.52 -0.32 17.32
CA SER A 116 -13.63 0.63 17.18
C SER A 116 -14.17 0.68 15.75
N THR A 117 -13.27 0.64 14.76
CA THR A 117 -13.64 0.60 13.34
C THR A 117 -14.37 -0.68 12.98
N ILE A 118 -13.87 -1.84 13.44
CA ILE A 118 -14.50 -3.14 13.20
C ILE A 118 -15.88 -3.19 13.86
N ARG A 119 -15.99 -2.77 15.14
CA ARG A 119 -17.25 -2.71 15.88
C ARG A 119 -18.28 -1.84 15.17
N ARG A 120 -17.88 -0.68 14.65
CA ARG A 120 -18.76 0.18 13.85
C ARG A 120 -19.29 -0.57 12.62
N ARG A 121 -18.43 -1.28 11.88
CA ARG A 121 -18.85 -2.06 10.69
C ARG A 121 -19.78 -3.23 11.04
N VAL A 122 -19.56 -3.90 12.18
CA VAL A 122 -20.50 -4.91 12.71
C VAL A 122 -21.87 -4.29 12.92
N ASN A 123 -21.92 -3.15 13.63
CA ASN A 123 -23.17 -2.45 13.92
C ASN A 123 -23.87 -1.91 12.66
N GLU A 124 -23.11 -1.46 11.66
CA GLU A 124 -23.63 -1.02 10.36
C GLU A 124 -24.29 -2.15 9.57
N LYS A 125 -23.79 -3.38 9.67
CA LYS A 125 -24.44 -4.56 9.07
C LYS A 125 -25.64 -5.02 9.88
N GLN A 126 -25.63 -4.76 11.18
CA GLN A 126 -26.70 -5.10 12.10
C GLN A 126 -27.79 -4.02 12.19
N LYS A 127 -27.94 -3.14 11.18
CA LYS A 127 -28.91 -2.01 11.19
C LYS A 127 -30.20 -2.40 11.90
N GLN A 128 -30.66 -1.50 12.77
CA GLN A 128 -31.91 -1.62 13.52
C GLN A 128 -32.99 -2.21 12.62
N THR A 129 -33.48 -3.39 12.99
CA THR A 129 -34.70 -3.95 12.40
C THR A 129 -35.75 -2.86 12.57
N SER A 130 -36.30 -2.36 11.45
CA SER A 130 -37.34 -1.34 11.50
C SER A 130 -38.38 -1.78 12.53
N ILE A 131 -38.80 -0.91 13.44
CA ILE A 131 -39.79 -1.29 14.46
C ILE A 131 -41.04 -1.91 13.82
N ILE A 132 -41.35 -1.50 12.59
CA ILE A 132 -42.44 -2.03 11.75
C ILE A 132 -42.24 -3.51 11.42
N SER A 133 -41.00 -3.99 11.26
CA SER A 133 -40.67 -5.39 11.00
C SER A 133 -41.00 -6.35 12.16
N PHE A 134 -41.17 -5.84 13.38
CA PHE A 134 -41.71 -6.62 14.51
C PHE A 134 -43.22 -6.85 14.39
N PHE A 135 -43.94 -5.93 13.76
CA PHE A 135 -45.39 -5.99 13.62
C PHE A 135 -45.87 -6.69 12.33
N THR A 136 -44.96 -6.93 11.37
CA THR A 136 -45.30 -7.56 10.09
C THR A 136 -44.92 -9.05 10.00
N LYS A 137 -44.26 -9.62 11.01
CA LYS A 137 -44.09 -11.08 11.11
C LYS A 137 -45.38 -11.69 11.68
N GLN A 138 -46.30 -12.05 10.80
CA GLN A 138 -47.46 -12.90 11.10
C GLN A 138 -47.17 -14.34 10.68
#